data_AF-A0A432MI20-F1
#
_entry.id   AF-A0A432MI20-F1
#
_cell.length_a   1.000
_cell.length_b   1.000
_cell.length_c   1.000
_cell.angle_alpha   90.00
_cell.angle_beta   90.00
_cell.angle_gamma   90.00
#
_symmetry.space_group_name_H-M   'P 1'
#
loop_
_entity.id
_entity.type
_entity.pdbx_description
1 polymer ?
#
loop_
_entity_poly.entity_id
_entity_poly.type
_entity_poly.pdbx_seq_one_letter_code
_entity_poly.pdbx_strand_id
1 'polypeptide(L)'
;MTTPQAFPPVDLLVLARVLAGGEKGATISTLTKDVGALLEHRLARPAIQDRITRSLDAMAARGLVELARTKKGTISKVVLSDAGRRSVLEALGYATRPSRLTWDALKKGPLAAMALGLPIPKGEELKNFSTDPGYKAALLRSVRTLPIDRAFPSKKQAENALFWRLLGIESDKEFTVANIKNALLGRELGAAVSKPDQGITLLLARAVGARRADGKELRLAPLRAWIDRIEAAAGAGNGAVEVSPARPPEVEPDGGEGPTPVVSRPPLPIEEFARRVLQAARDCPTGRFGEHKVFIAHVRRALASDPDFNGMDDGTFKRRLAQANNARLLDLTRADLVPAMDPRDVRESEVEYYGATFHFIRI
;
A
#
# COMPACT_ATOMS: atom_id res chain seq x y z
N MET A 1 -4.11 -39.74 11.07
CA MET A 1 -4.55 -38.34 11.31
C MET A 1 -5.68 -38.07 10.34
N THR A 2 -6.92 -38.04 10.83
CA THR A 2 -8.11 -37.83 10.01
C THR A 2 -8.10 -36.40 9.47
N THR A 3 -8.27 -36.22 8.16
CA THR A 3 -8.39 -34.89 7.56
C THR A 3 -9.58 -34.17 8.20
N PRO A 4 -9.44 -32.93 8.70
CA PRO A 4 -10.53 -32.21 9.33
C PRO A 4 -11.70 -32.12 8.35
N GLN A 5 -12.89 -32.51 8.80
CA GLN A 5 -14.08 -32.47 7.96
C GLN A 5 -14.39 -31.00 7.59
N ALA A 6 -14.20 -30.67 6.31
CA ALA A 6 -14.49 -29.34 5.80
C ALA A 6 -16.02 -29.15 5.73
N PHE A 7 -16.55 -28.25 6.56
CA PHE A 7 -17.95 -27.87 6.53
C PHE A 7 -18.16 -26.72 5.53
N PRO A 8 -19.28 -26.71 4.80
CA PRO A 8 -19.74 -25.49 4.15
C PRO A 8 -19.84 -24.34 5.18
N PRO A 9 -19.53 -23.08 4.81
CA PRO A 9 -19.46 -21.99 5.78
C PRO A 9 -20.75 -21.79 6.59
N VAL A 10 -21.91 -21.92 5.94
CA VAL A 10 -23.22 -21.80 6.62
C VAL A 10 -23.44 -22.95 7.60
N ASP A 11 -23.09 -24.17 7.22
CA ASP A 11 -23.21 -25.36 8.08
C ASP A 11 -22.34 -25.20 9.33
N LEU A 12 -21.09 -24.74 9.16
CA LEU A 12 -20.19 -24.45 10.27
C LEU A 12 -20.77 -23.39 11.20
N LEU A 13 -21.31 -22.29 10.67
CA LEU A 13 -21.94 -21.24 11.47
C LEU A 13 -23.14 -21.76 12.27
N VAL A 14 -23.97 -22.59 11.66
CA VAL A 14 -25.12 -23.23 12.32
C VAL A 14 -24.63 -24.17 13.43
N LEU A 15 -23.70 -25.09 13.14
CA LEU A 15 -23.15 -26.01 14.14
C LEU A 15 -22.46 -25.28 15.29
N ALA A 16 -21.66 -24.25 14.99
CA ALA A 16 -21.00 -23.42 16.00
C ALA A 16 -22.02 -22.70 16.88
N ARG A 17 -23.14 -22.23 16.30
CA ARG A 17 -24.20 -21.60 17.08
C ARG A 17 -24.95 -22.59 17.97
N VAL A 18 -25.19 -23.82 17.52
CA VAL A 18 -25.76 -24.89 18.36
C VAL A 18 -24.79 -25.28 19.47
N LEU A 19 -23.49 -25.38 19.18
CA LEU A 19 -22.43 -25.67 20.16
C LEU A 19 -22.40 -24.66 21.31
N ALA A 20 -22.56 -23.37 20.99
CA ALA A 20 -22.66 -22.31 22.01
C ALA A 20 -23.89 -22.48 22.93
N GLY A 21 -24.98 -23.09 22.43
CA GLY A 21 -26.18 -23.40 23.22
C GLY A 21 -26.01 -24.58 24.19
N GLY A 22 -24.99 -25.43 24.00
CA GLY A 22 -24.76 -26.61 24.82
C GLY A 22 -25.93 -27.59 24.82
N GLU A 23 -26.25 -28.15 25.98
CA GLU A 23 -27.37 -29.10 26.15
C GLU A 23 -28.75 -28.48 25.88
N LYS A 24 -28.86 -27.15 26.04
CA LYS A 24 -30.06 -26.41 25.67
C LYS A 24 -30.23 -26.32 24.15
N GLY A 25 -29.18 -26.56 23.37
CA GLY A 25 -29.22 -26.52 21.92
C GLY A 25 -29.60 -25.14 21.38
N ALA A 26 -30.24 -25.11 20.21
CA ALA A 26 -30.76 -23.89 19.59
C ALA A 26 -32.14 -24.14 18.95
N THR A 27 -32.92 -23.07 18.77
CA THR A 27 -34.17 -23.10 18.00
C THR A 27 -33.96 -22.46 16.63
N ILE A 28 -34.83 -22.75 15.65
CA ILE A 28 -34.79 -22.10 14.33
C ILE A 28 -34.84 -20.58 14.45
N SER A 29 -35.65 -20.03 15.36
CA SER A 29 -35.70 -18.58 15.57
C SER A 29 -34.38 -18.02 16.07
N THR A 30 -33.70 -18.71 16.99
CA THR A 30 -32.38 -18.26 17.49
C THR A 30 -31.30 -18.39 16.42
N LEU A 31 -31.32 -19.47 15.63
CA LEU A 31 -30.39 -19.65 14.51
C LEU A 31 -30.61 -18.58 13.44
N THR A 32 -31.86 -18.32 13.08
CA THR A 32 -32.22 -17.30 12.08
C THR A 32 -31.82 -15.91 12.56
N LYS A 33 -31.99 -15.59 13.85
CA LYS A 33 -31.53 -14.31 14.42
C LYS A 33 -30.00 -14.17 14.37
N ASP A 34 -29.30 -15.18 14.88
CA ASP A 34 -27.86 -15.05 15.17
C ASP A 34 -26.97 -15.32 13.96
N VAL A 35 -27.33 -16.30 13.12
CA VAL A 35 -26.66 -16.61 11.85
C VAL A 35 -27.19 -15.71 10.73
N GLY A 36 -28.48 -15.36 10.76
CA GLY A 36 -29.08 -14.48 9.75
C GLY A 36 -28.46 -13.09 9.71
N ALA A 37 -28.08 -12.52 10.86
CA ALA A 37 -27.34 -11.25 10.91
C ALA A 37 -26.05 -11.25 10.07
N LEU A 38 -25.45 -12.42 9.77
CA LEU A 38 -24.28 -12.54 8.91
C LEU A 38 -24.63 -12.72 7.42
N LEU A 39 -25.88 -13.09 7.11
CA LEU A 39 -26.37 -13.41 5.77
C LEU A 39 -27.35 -12.37 5.20
N GLU A 40 -27.87 -11.47 6.04
CA GLU A 40 -28.87 -10.45 5.71
C GLU A 40 -28.43 -9.51 4.58
N HIS A 41 -27.13 -9.30 4.41
CA HIS A 41 -26.59 -8.50 3.29
C HIS A 41 -26.78 -9.17 1.92
N ARG A 42 -27.13 -10.46 1.85
CA ARG A 42 -27.30 -11.22 0.59
C ARG A 42 -28.66 -11.88 0.43
N LEU A 43 -29.34 -12.18 1.53
CA LEU A 43 -30.54 -13.01 1.51
C LEU A 43 -31.65 -12.35 2.35
N ALA A 44 -32.87 -12.38 1.81
CA ALA A 44 -34.05 -12.03 2.57
C ALA A 44 -34.30 -13.05 3.68
N ARG A 45 -34.97 -12.62 4.76
CA ARG A 45 -35.22 -13.43 5.95
C ARG A 45 -35.88 -14.80 5.68
N PRO A 46 -36.89 -14.93 4.80
CA PRO A 46 -37.45 -16.25 4.46
C PRO A 46 -36.42 -17.18 3.82
N ALA A 47 -35.59 -16.67 2.90
CA ALA A 47 -34.54 -17.45 2.23
C ALA A 47 -33.43 -17.89 3.22
N ILE A 48 -33.13 -17.07 4.23
CA ILE A 48 -32.21 -17.44 5.32
C ILE A 48 -32.79 -18.62 6.11
N GLN A 49 -34.06 -18.55 6.51
CA GLN A 49 -34.73 -19.61 7.25
C GLN A 49 -34.77 -20.93 6.45
N ASP A 50 -35.08 -20.87 5.15
CA ASP A 50 -35.08 -22.04 4.26
C ASP A 50 -33.67 -22.63 4.09
N ARG A 51 -32.65 -21.77 4.00
CA ARG A 51 -31.26 -22.22 3.93
C ARG A 51 -30.83 -22.92 5.22
N ILE A 52 -31.14 -22.35 6.38
CA ILE A 52 -30.83 -22.95 7.68
C ILE A 52 -31.54 -24.29 7.83
N THR A 53 -32.84 -24.36 7.49
CA THR A 53 -33.63 -25.60 7.61
C THR A 53 -33.06 -26.71 6.73
N ARG A 54 -32.75 -26.42 5.45
CA ARG A 54 -32.11 -27.40 4.55
C ARG A 54 -30.75 -27.88 5.08
N SER A 55 -29.95 -26.96 5.64
CA SER A 55 -28.65 -27.31 6.21
C SER A 55 -28.81 -28.24 7.42
N LEU A 56 -29.81 -27.97 8.27
CA LEU A 56 -30.14 -28.82 9.43
C LEU A 56 -30.60 -30.22 9.02
N ASP A 57 -31.49 -30.33 8.03
CA ASP A 57 -31.94 -31.64 7.53
C ASP A 57 -30.78 -32.45 6.95
N ALA A 58 -29.88 -31.82 6.18
CA ALA A 58 -28.69 -32.48 5.65
C ALA A 58 -27.71 -32.92 6.75
N MET A 59 -27.52 -32.09 7.79
CA MET A 59 -26.67 -32.45 8.93
C MET A 59 -27.30 -33.52 9.83
N ALA A 60 -28.63 -33.56 9.94
CA ALA A 60 -29.36 -34.61 10.65
C ALA A 60 -29.22 -35.95 9.93
N ALA A 61 -29.32 -35.97 8.60
CA ALA A 61 -29.09 -37.17 7.78
C ALA A 61 -27.66 -37.72 7.94
N ARG A 62 -26.69 -36.86 8.24
CA ARG A 62 -25.29 -37.23 8.55
C ARG A 62 -25.05 -37.59 10.01
N GLY A 63 -26.09 -37.57 10.85
CA GLY A 63 -25.98 -37.85 12.28
C GLY A 63 -25.20 -36.80 13.08
N LEU A 64 -25.08 -35.56 12.58
CA LEU A 64 -24.35 -34.48 13.26
C LEU A 64 -25.25 -33.68 14.23
N VAL A 65 -26.54 -33.64 13.97
CA VAL A 65 -27.53 -32.96 14.81
C VAL A 65 -28.74 -33.85 15.05
N GLU A 66 -29.36 -33.67 16.20
CA GLU A 66 -30.64 -34.24 16.56
C GLU A 66 -31.71 -33.14 16.49
N LEU A 67 -32.77 -33.39 15.73
CA LEU A 67 -33.86 -32.46 15.49
C LEU A 67 -35.10 -32.90 16.27
N ALA A 68 -35.50 -32.12 17.27
CA ALA A 68 -36.82 -32.25 17.86
C ALA A 68 -37.83 -31.48 17.01
N ARG A 69 -38.96 -32.11 16.67
CA ARG A 69 -40.04 -31.51 15.88
C ARG A 69 -41.32 -31.38 16.71
N THR A 70 -42.09 -30.35 16.42
CA THR A 70 -43.45 -30.18 16.95
C THR A 70 -44.43 -31.13 16.29
N LYS A 71 -45.65 -31.25 16.84
CA LYS A 71 -46.76 -31.99 16.21
C LYS A 71 -47.10 -31.54 14.78
N LYS A 72 -46.73 -30.31 14.40
CA LYS A 72 -46.93 -29.75 13.05
C LYS A 72 -45.73 -29.98 12.11
N GLY A 73 -44.74 -30.79 12.51
CA GLY A 73 -43.55 -31.10 11.70
C GLY A 73 -42.43 -30.05 11.71
N THR A 74 -42.67 -28.86 12.30
CA THR A 74 -41.68 -27.78 12.42
C THR A 74 -40.61 -28.12 13.45
N ILE A 75 -39.34 -27.80 13.16
CA ILE A 75 -38.20 -27.99 14.08
C ILE A 75 -38.35 -27.07 15.29
N SER A 76 -38.51 -27.65 16.48
CA SER A 76 -38.61 -26.91 17.75
C SER A 76 -37.25 -26.73 18.43
N LYS A 77 -36.38 -27.73 18.36
CA LYS A 77 -35.07 -27.73 19.02
C LYS A 77 -34.04 -28.50 18.19
N VAL A 78 -32.82 -27.99 18.15
CA VAL A 78 -31.65 -28.62 17.53
C VAL A 78 -30.60 -28.82 18.60
N VAL A 79 -30.09 -30.03 18.74
CA VAL A 79 -28.98 -30.37 19.64
C VAL A 79 -27.89 -31.06 18.83
N LEU A 80 -26.61 -30.88 19.20
CA LEU A 80 -25.51 -31.60 18.59
C LEU A 80 -25.47 -33.04 19.13
N SER A 81 -25.35 -34.01 18.23
CA SER A 81 -24.93 -35.37 18.59
C SER A 81 -23.48 -35.35 19.09
N ASP A 82 -23.01 -36.45 19.69
CA ASP A 82 -21.60 -36.54 20.09
C ASP A 82 -20.63 -36.51 18.90
N ALA A 83 -21.05 -37.05 17.74
CA ALA A 83 -20.29 -36.95 16.50
C ALA A 83 -20.24 -35.50 15.98
N GLY A 84 -21.39 -34.80 15.97
CA GLY A 84 -21.45 -33.40 15.58
C GLY A 84 -20.63 -32.51 16.49
N ARG A 85 -20.71 -32.73 17.81
CA ARG A 85 -19.94 -31.99 18.83
C ARG A 85 -18.43 -32.13 18.62
N ARG A 86 -17.94 -33.36 18.41
CA ARG A 86 -16.51 -33.59 18.11
C ARG A 86 -16.08 -32.90 16.83
N SER A 87 -16.85 -33.05 15.77
CA SER A 87 -16.51 -32.52 14.45
C SER A 87 -16.46 -30.98 14.43
N VAL A 88 -17.41 -30.31 15.09
CA VAL A 88 -17.40 -28.84 15.19
C VAL A 88 -16.30 -28.32 16.11
N LEU A 89 -15.98 -29.03 17.20
CA LEU A 89 -14.86 -28.65 18.08
C LEU A 89 -13.53 -28.76 17.35
N GLU A 90 -13.31 -29.84 16.61
CA GLU A 90 -12.14 -30.04 15.76
C GLU A 90 -12.01 -28.92 14.71
N ALA A 91 -13.10 -28.62 13.99
CA ALA A 91 -13.12 -27.53 13.01
C ALA A 91 -12.84 -26.16 13.63
N LEU A 92 -13.23 -25.95 14.89
CA LEU A 92 -12.97 -24.72 15.66
C LEU A 92 -11.64 -24.78 16.45
N GLY A 93 -10.81 -25.81 16.24
CA GLY A 93 -9.49 -25.93 16.86
C GLY A 93 -9.49 -26.22 18.37
N TYR A 94 -10.62 -26.68 18.91
CA TYR A 94 -10.77 -27.06 20.31
C TYR A 94 -10.65 -28.59 20.49
N ALA A 95 -9.84 -29.03 21.46
CA ALA A 95 -9.79 -30.44 21.85
C ALA A 95 -11.01 -30.86 22.68
N THR A 96 -11.46 -29.97 23.56
CA THR A 96 -12.64 -30.16 24.40
C THR A 96 -13.44 -28.87 24.45
N ARG A 97 -14.73 -28.97 24.80
CA ARG A 97 -15.60 -27.81 24.91
C ARG A 97 -15.12 -26.92 26.07
N PRO A 98 -14.82 -25.62 25.83
CA PRO A 98 -14.53 -24.69 26.91
C PRO A 98 -15.72 -24.52 27.86
N SER A 99 -15.46 -24.37 29.16
CA SER A 99 -16.49 -24.26 30.21
C SER A 99 -17.45 -23.08 30.01
N ARG A 100 -17.01 -22.00 29.37
CA ARG A 100 -17.84 -20.84 28.98
C ARG A 100 -17.67 -20.52 27.50
N LEU A 101 -18.34 -21.29 26.64
CA LEU A 101 -18.37 -21.05 25.21
C LEU A 101 -19.67 -20.34 24.81
N THR A 102 -19.57 -19.05 24.44
CA THR A 102 -20.71 -18.24 24.00
C THR A 102 -20.65 -17.98 22.49
N TRP A 103 -21.78 -17.60 21.90
CA TRP A 103 -21.82 -17.23 20.48
C TRP A 103 -20.92 -16.03 20.17
N ASP A 104 -20.87 -15.05 21.08
CA ASP A 104 -20.01 -13.88 20.92
C ASP A 104 -18.51 -14.24 20.94
N ALA A 105 -18.11 -15.14 21.84
CA ALA A 105 -16.73 -15.62 21.90
C ALA A 105 -16.32 -16.37 20.62
N LEU A 106 -17.23 -17.17 20.05
CA LEU A 106 -16.99 -17.85 18.77
C LEU A 106 -16.83 -16.86 17.61
N LYS A 107 -17.71 -15.85 17.53
CA LYS A 107 -17.64 -14.79 16.51
C LYS A 107 -16.35 -13.99 16.59
N LYS A 108 -15.96 -13.55 17.79
CA LYS A 108 -14.76 -12.72 18.00
C LYS A 108 -13.44 -13.49 17.96
N GLY A 109 -13.49 -14.81 18.02
CA GLY A 109 -12.31 -15.68 18.05
C GLY A 109 -12.19 -16.55 16.81
N PRO A 110 -12.47 -17.87 16.93
CA PRO A 110 -12.18 -18.84 15.88
C PRO A 110 -12.87 -18.52 14.55
N LEU A 111 -14.14 -18.09 14.56
CA LEU A 111 -14.86 -17.81 13.32
C LEU A 111 -14.29 -16.59 12.57
N ALA A 112 -13.93 -15.52 13.31
CA ALA A 112 -13.28 -14.35 12.72
C ALA A 112 -11.89 -14.68 12.16
N ALA A 113 -11.09 -15.47 12.88
CA ALA A 113 -9.77 -15.90 12.40
C ALA A 113 -9.88 -16.74 11.11
N MET A 114 -10.81 -17.70 11.07
CA MET A 114 -11.07 -18.51 9.87
C MET A 114 -11.53 -17.66 8.68
N ALA A 115 -12.40 -16.68 8.91
CA ALA A 115 -12.86 -15.77 7.86
C ALA A 115 -11.73 -14.91 7.27
N LEU A 116 -10.68 -14.64 8.06
CA LEU A 116 -9.48 -13.94 7.62
C LEU A 116 -8.41 -14.87 7.01
N GLY A 117 -8.68 -16.18 6.94
CA GLY A 117 -7.70 -17.18 6.51
C GLY A 117 -6.53 -17.35 7.48
N LEU A 118 -6.71 -16.99 8.75
CA LEU A 118 -5.69 -17.06 9.79
C LEU A 118 -5.78 -18.39 10.55
N PRO A 119 -4.66 -18.86 11.15
CA PRO A 119 -4.71 -20.00 12.07
C PRO A 119 -5.66 -19.70 13.24
N ILE A 120 -6.22 -20.73 13.87
CA ILE A 120 -7.15 -20.54 14.98
C ILE A 120 -6.38 -20.08 16.23
N PRO A 121 -6.68 -18.90 16.81
CA PRO A 121 -5.94 -18.36 17.94
C PRO A 121 -6.21 -19.16 19.21
N LYS A 122 -5.17 -19.34 20.04
CA LYS A 122 -5.24 -20.09 21.31
C LYS A 122 -4.66 -19.28 22.47
N GLY A 123 -5.11 -19.57 23.69
CA GLY A 123 -4.54 -18.99 24.91
C GLY A 123 -4.53 -17.46 24.91
N GLU A 124 -3.34 -16.87 25.01
CA GLU A 124 -3.13 -15.42 25.04
C GLU A 124 -3.42 -14.75 23.69
N GLU A 125 -3.13 -15.42 22.56
CA GLU A 125 -3.45 -14.91 21.23
C GLU A 125 -4.94 -14.71 21.05
N LEU A 126 -5.76 -15.64 21.55
CA LEU A 126 -7.21 -15.54 21.50
C LEU A 126 -7.71 -14.35 22.33
N LYS A 127 -7.14 -14.15 23.52
CA LYS A 127 -7.47 -13.00 24.37
C LYS A 127 -7.16 -11.69 23.63
N ASN A 128 -5.97 -11.56 23.07
CA ASN A 128 -5.54 -10.35 22.37
C ASN A 128 -6.34 -10.12 21.08
N PHE A 129 -6.51 -11.15 20.25
CA PHE A 129 -7.25 -11.08 18.98
C PHE A 129 -8.73 -10.74 19.17
N SER A 130 -9.36 -11.25 20.23
CA SER A 130 -10.79 -10.98 20.51
C SER A 130 -11.10 -9.53 20.91
N THR A 131 -10.07 -8.72 21.18
CA THR A 131 -10.21 -7.29 21.44
C THR A 131 -10.32 -6.48 20.14
N ASP A 132 -10.96 -5.32 20.18
CA ASP A 132 -11.06 -4.43 19.01
C ASP A 132 -9.68 -4.03 18.45
N PRO A 133 -8.66 -3.66 19.27
CA PRO A 133 -7.33 -3.37 18.76
C PRO A 133 -6.64 -4.58 18.10
N GLY A 134 -6.75 -5.78 18.70
CA GLY A 134 -6.13 -6.98 18.17
C GLY A 134 -6.78 -7.45 16.87
N TYR A 135 -8.12 -7.42 16.79
CA TYR A 135 -8.85 -7.75 15.57
C TYR A 135 -8.51 -6.77 14.43
N LYS A 136 -8.49 -5.46 14.71
CA LYS A 136 -8.11 -4.44 13.72
C LYS A 136 -6.68 -4.63 13.22
N ALA A 137 -5.75 -5.01 14.10
CA ALA A 137 -4.36 -5.28 13.71
C ALA A 137 -4.25 -6.47 12.75
N ALA A 138 -4.94 -7.58 13.05
CA ALA A 138 -4.97 -8.76 12.21
C ALA A 138 -5.69 -8.50 10.87
N LEU A 139 -6.81 -7.77 10.89
CA LEU A 139 -7.52 -7.33 9.69
C LEU A 139 -6.64 -6.44 8.81
N LEU A 140 -5.96 -5.46 9.41
CA LEU A 140 -5.07 -4.55 8.69
C LEU A 140 -3.92 -5.32 8.03
N ARG A 141 -3.31 -6.27 8.75
CA ARG A 141 -2.28 -7.18 8.20
C ARG A 141 -2.80 -7.94 6.98
N SER A 142 -3.99 -8.54 7.09
CA SER A 142 -4.58 -9.36 6.02
C SER A 142 -4.93 -8.52 4.79
N VAL A 143 -5.68 -7.42 4.98
CA VAL A 143 -6.18 -6.56 3.89
C VAL A 143 -5.05 -5.81 3.18
N ARG A 144 -4.00 -5.41 3.90
CA ARG A 144 -2.86 -4.67 3.33
C ARG A 144 -1.66 -5.55 3.01
N THR A 145 -1.77 -6.86 3.21
CA THR A 145 -0.69 -7.85 2.99
C THR A 145 0.62 -7.39 3.63
N LEU A 146 0.56 -6.96 4.90
CA LEU A 146 1.72 -6.38 5.59
C LEU A 146 2.79 -7.46 5.83
N PRO A 147 4.09 -7.12 5.70
CA PRO A 147 5.20 -8.06 5.90
C PRO A 147 5.43 -8.30 7.41
N ILE A 148 4.49 -8.99 8.04
CA ILE A 148 4.56 -9.36 9.46
C ILE A 148 4.40 -10.88 9.57
N ASP A 149 5.42 -11.53 10.12
CA ASP A 149 5.46 -12.99 10.27
C ASP A 149 4.38 -13.51 11.22
N ARG A 150 4.09 -12.76 12.29
CA ARG A 150 3.07 -13.14 13.27
C ARG A 150 1.67 -12.99 12.67
N ALA A 151 0.86 -14.05 12.78
CA ALA A 151 -0.54 -14.05 12.37
C ALA A 151 -1.39 -13.03 13.14
N PHE A 152 -1.08 -12.83 14.43
CA PHE A 152 -1.79 -11.93 15.33
C PHE A 152 -0.85 -10.82 15.84
N PRO A 153 -0.59 -9.79 15.03
CA PRO A 153 0.24 -8.67 15.45
C PRO A 153 -0.48 -7.78 16.48
N SER A 154 0.30 -7.04 17.27
CA SER A 154 -0.26 -5.92 18.03
C SER A 154 -0.67 -4.78 17.10
N LYS A 155 -1.56 -3.91 17.57
CA LYS A 155 -1.97 -2.69 16.83
C LYS A 155 -0.75 -1.85 16.43
N LYS A 156 0.18 -1.62 17.37
CA LYS A 156 1.42 -0.85 17.13
C LYS A 156 2.27 -1.47 16.01
N GLN A 157 2.40 -2.80 16.00
CA GLN A 157 3.16 -3.51 14.95
C GLN A 157 2.50 -3.36 13.57
N ALA A 158 1.17 -3.52 13.50
CA ALA A 158 0.44 -3.38 12.25
C ALA A 158 0.49 -1.94 11.71
N GLU A 159 0.37 -0.93 12.59
CA GLU A 159 0.49 0.49 12.22
C GLU A 159 1.91 0.82 11.73
N ASN A 160 2.94 0.41 12.45
CA ASN A 160 4.33 0.65 12.03
C ASN A 160 4.61 0.04 10.65
N ALA A 161 4.23 -1.21 10.42
CA ALA A 161 4.43 -1.89 9.15
C ALA A 161 3.65 -1.22 8.00
N LEU A 162 2.42 -0.75 8.27
CA LEU A 162 1.67 0.03 7.30
C LEU A 162 2.40 1.33 6.94
N PHE A 163 2.87 2.08 7.93
CA PHE A 163 3.52 3.37 7.68
C PHE A 163 4.86 3.22 6.96
N TRP A 164 5.67 2.22 7.31
CA TRP A 164 6.88 1.90 6.56
C TRP A 164 6.60 1.54 5.11
N ARG A 165 5.58 0.71 4.87
CA ARG A 165 5.12 0.38 3.51
C ARG A 165 4.66 1.62 2.74
N LEU A 166 3.93 2.53 3.36
CA LEU A 166 3.50 3.78 2.73
C LEU A 166 4.66 4.71 2.37
N LEU A 167 5.78 4.63 3.11
CA LEU A 167 7.01 5.35 2.76
C LEU A 167 7.84 4.66 1.66
N GLY A 168 7.47 3.45 1.25
CA GLY A 168 8.26 2.63 0.33
C GLY A 168 9.61 2.20 0.92
N ILE A 169 9.65 2.00 2.24
CA ILE A 169 10.85 1.58 2.98
C ILE A 169 10.55 0.27 3.69
N GLU A 170 11.36 -0.74 3.45
CA GLU A 170 11.31 -1.98 4.22
C GLU A 170 12.04 -1.81 5.54
N SER A 171 11.31 -1.94 6.65
CA SER A 171 11.84 -1.77 8.00
C SER A 171 10.97 -2.50 9.01
N ASP A 172 11.62 -3.19 9.93
CA ASP A 172 11.03 -3.84 11.11
C ASP A 172 11.07 -2.95 12.36
N LYS A 173 11.74 -1.79 12.28
CA LYS A 173 11.92 -0.86 13.39
C LYS A 173 10.62 -0.17 13.77
N GLU A 174 10.57 0.37 14.98
CA GLU A 174 9.45 1.22 15.37
C GLU A 174 9.35 2.48 14.49
N PHE A 175 8.12 2.87 14.15
CA PHE A 175 7.86 4.04 13.33
C PHE A 175 8.00 5.32 14.18
N THR A 176 9.23 5.79 14.34
CA THR A 176 9.58 7.01 15.08
C THR A 176 10.24 8.03 14.17
N VAL A 177 10.15 9.32 14.50
CA VAL A 177 10.79 10.40 13.70
C VAL A 177 12.30 10.14 13.51
N ALA A 178 12.99 9.66 14.54
CA ALA A 178 14.41 9.32 14.45
C ALA A 178 14.66 8.18 13.46
N ASN A 179 13.87 7.10 13.51
CA ASN A 179 14.01 5.98 12.58
C ASN A 179 13.64 6.38 11.15
N ILE A 180 12.62 7.22 10.96
CA ILE A 180 12.22 7.73 9.65
C ILE A 180 13.36 8.56 9.04
N LYS A 181 13.93 9.50 9.82
CA LYS A 181 15.09 10.30 9.38
C LYS A 181 16.26 9.39 9.00
N ASN A 182 16.60 8.43 9.84
CA ASN A 182 17.66 7.46 9.59
C ASN A 182 17.42 6.64 8.31
N ALA A 183 16.19 6.17 8.08
CA ALA A 183 15.86 5.39 6.91
C ALA A 183 15.91 6.21 5.62
N LEU A 184 15.41 7.45 5.65
CA LEU A 184 15.47 8.36 4.50
C LEU A 184 16.90 8.77 4.16
N LEU A 185 17.69 9.12 5.18
CA LEU A 185 19.12 9.42 5.01
C LEU A 185 19.88 8.20 4.49
N GLY A 186 19.56 7.01 4.98
CA GLY A 186 20.22 5.79 4.53
C GLY A 186 19.87 5.41 3.10
N ARG A 187 18.63 5.64 2.67
CA ARG A 187 18.20 5.47 1.27
C ARG A 187 18.98 6.39 0.33
N GLU A 188 19.15 7.66 0.70
CA GLU A 188 19.89 8.63 -0.10
C GLU A 188 21.40 8.32 -0.14
N LEU A 189 21.97 7.87 0.98
CA LEU A 189 23.38 7.52 1.07
C LEU A 189 23.71 6.15 0.45
N GLY A 190 22.70 5.30 0.21
CA GLY A 190 22.90 3.89 -0.16
C GLY A 190 23.52 3.04 0.96
N ALA A 191 23.45 3.50 2.20
CA ALA A 191 24.05 2.83 3.36
C ALA A 191 23.22 3.07 4.63
N ALA A 192 23.18 2.10 5.55
CA ALA A 192 22.41 2.25 6.79
C ALA A 192 22.95 3.38 7.68
N VAL A 193 22.06 4.24 8.16
CA VAL A 193 22.39 5.34 9.09
C VAL A 193 21.77 5.05 10.46
N SER A 194 22.56 5.22 11.51
CA SER A 194 22.12 5.03 12.90
C SER A 194 21.73 6.34 13.59
N LYS A 195 22.32 7.47 13.19
CA LYS A 195 22.07 8.80 13.76
C LYS A 195 21.80 9.83 12.66
N PRO A 196 20.75 10.67 12.77
CA PRO A 196 20.43 11.63 11.73
C PRO A 196 21.56 12.62 11.44
N ASP A 197 22.20 13.17 12.48
CA ASP A 197 23.26 14.17 12.34
C ASP A 197 24.48 13.61 11.60
N GLN A 198 24.83 12.35 11.87
CA GLN A 198 25.88 11.66 11.14
C GLN A 198 25.50 11.48 9.66
N GLY A 199 24.26 11.08 9.37
CA GLY A 199 23.77 10.93 8.00
C GLY A 199 23.79 12.25 7.22
N ILE A 200 23.38 13.35 7.85
CA ILE A 200 23.45 14.69 7.24
C ILE A 200 24.90 15.07 6.96
N THR A 201 25.81 14.82 7.91
CA THR A 201 27.23 15.13 7.75
C THR A 201 27.85 14.34 6.60
N LEU A 202 27.47 13.07 6.42
CA LEU A 202 27.90 12.23 5.29
C LEU A 202 27.33 12.73 3.95
N LEU A 203 26.06 13.15 3.92
CA LEU A 203 25.46 13.74 2.72
C LEU A 203 26.18 15.02 2.31
N LEU A 204 26.45 15.90 3.27
CA LEU A 204 27.22 17.12 3.03
C LEU A 204 28.62 16.79 2.52
N ALA A 205 29.31 15.82 3.13
CA ALA A 205 30.63 15.40 2.68
C ALA A 205 30.62 14.92 1.23
N ARG A 206 29.63 14.09 0.86
CA ARG A 206 29.44 13.64 -0.53
C ARG A 206 29.14 14.80 -1.48
N ALA A 207 28.28 15.73 -1.09
CA ALA A 207 27.88 16.86 -1.93
C ALA A 207 29.04 17.83 -2.22
N VAL A 208 29.94 18.05 -1.26
CA VAL A 208 31.08 18.96 -1.42
C VAL A 208 32.37 18.27 -1.87
N GLY A 209 32.35 16.95 -2.10
CA GLY A 209 33.54 16.17 -2.47
C GLY A 209 34.58 16.07 -1.34
N ALA A 210 34.16 16.19 -0.07
CA ALA A 210 35.05 16.05 1.07
C ALA A 210 35.52 14.59 1.23
N ARG A 211 36.80 14.40 1.54
CA ARG A 211 37.36 13.06 1.77
C ARG A 211 36.92 12.45 3.11
N ARG A 212 36.55 13.29 4.06
CA ARG A 212 36.14 12.93 5.42
C ARG A 212 34.94 13.77 5.85
N ALA A 213 34.12 13.18 6.70
CA ALA A 213 32.91 13.79 7.25
C ALA A 213 33.19 14.54 8.57
N ASP A 214 34.36 15.17 8.70
CA ASP A 214 34.70 16.01 9.86
C ASP A 214 34.60 17.50 9.48
N GLY A 215 34.33 18.34 10.49
CA GLY A 215 34.06 19.76 10.27
C GLY A 215 35.22 20.55 9.64
N LYS A 216 36.48 20.09 9.76
CA LYS A 216 37.62 20.75 9.13
C LYS A 216 37.66 20.44 7.65
N GLU A 217 37.52 19.17 7.27
CA GLU A 217 37.50 18.76 5.87
C GLU A 217 36.27 19.31 5.12
N LEU A 218 35.09 19.35 5.74
CA LEU A 218 33.88 19.94 5.16
C LEU A 218 34.03 21.43 4.81
N ARG A 219 34.89 22.16 5.53
CA ARG A 219 35.20 23.57 5.19
C ARG A 219 36.26 23.68 4.10
N LEU A 220 37.24 22.79 4.09
CA LEU A 220 38.34 22.81 3.11
C LEU A 220 37.91 22.35 1.72
N ALA A 221 37.00 21.37 1.62
CA ALA A 221 36.60 20.80 0.34
C ALA A 221 35.93 21.81 -0.62
N PRO A 222 34.96 22.65 -0.19
CA PRO A 222 34.42 23.71 -1.03
C PRO A 222 35.48 24.74 -1.47
N LEU A 223 36.45 25.05 -0.61
CA LEU A 223 37.53 26.00 -0.93
C LEU A 223 38.48 25.43 -1.99
N ARG A 224 38.85 24.15 -1.89
CA ARG A 224 39.64 23.44 -2.92
C ARG A 224 38.89 23.43 -4.25
N ALA A 225 37.62 23.02 -4.24
CA ALA A 225 36.78 23.01 -5.44
C ALA A 225 36.60 24.42 -6.06
N TRP A 226 36.62 25.47 -5.24
CA TRP A 226 36.57 26.85 -5.73
C TRP A 226 37.90 27.28 -6.39
N ILE A 227 39.05 26.95 -5.80
CA ILE A 227 40.37 27.19 -6.39
C ILE A 227 40.49 26.45 -7.73
N ASP A 228 40.16 25.15 -7.76
CA ASP A 228 40.24 24.33 -8.97
C ASP A 228 39.40 24.92 -10.11
N ARG A 229 38.22 25.49 -9.81
CA ARG A 229 37.38 26.18 -10.81
C ARG A 229 37.99 27.48 -11.32
N ILE A 230 38.63 28.27 -10.46
CA ILE A 230 39.30 29.50 -10.87
C ILE A 230 40.52 29.18 -11.73
N GLU A 231 41.33 28.20 -11.32
CA GLU A 231 42.51 27.78 -12.07
C GLU A 231 42.12 27.15 -13.42
N ALA A 232 41.06 26.35 -13.47
CA ALA A 232 40.51 25.85 -14.74
C ALA A 232 40.01 26.98 -15.65
N ALA A 233 39.33 28.00 -15.09
CA ALA A 233 38.87 29.16 -15.85
C ALA A 233 40.02 30.06 -16.32
N ALA A 234 41.09 30.19 -15.53
CA ALA A 234 42.29 30.95 -15.88
C ALA A 234 43.16 30.23 -16.91
N GLY A 235 43.26 28.90 -16.80
CA GLY A 235 43.97 28.03 -17.75
C GLY A 235 43.28 27.92 -19.12
N ALA A 236 41.95 28.05 -19.17
CA ALA A 236 41.19 28.13 -20.42
C ALA A 236 41.39 29.47 -21.18
N GLY A 237 42.07 30.44 -20.59
CA GLY A 237 42.34 31.75 -21.19
C GLY A 237 43.52 31.82 -22.16
N ASN A 238 44.24 30.72 -22.41
CA ASN A 238 45.40 30.71 -23.32
C ASN A 238 45.37 29.61 -24.39
N GLY A 239 44.16 29.16 -24.73
CA GLY A 239 43.95 28.23 -25.83
C GLY A 239 42.50 27.81 -25.84
N ALA A 240 41.74 28.30 -26.82
CA ALA A 240 40.44 27.75 -27.15
C ALA A 240 40.59 26.27 -27.52
N VAL A 241 40.35 25.36 -26.56
CA VAL A 241 39.74 24.04 -26.77
C VAL A 241 39.10 23.62 -25.44
N GLU A 242 37.79 23.41 -25.44
CA GLU A 242 37.04 22.72 -24.39
C GLU A 242 37.61 21.32 -24.17
N VAL A 243 38.02 20.96 -22.94
CA VAL A 243 37.85 19.58 -22.44
C VAL A 243 37.63 19.61 -20.92
N SER A 244 36.44 19.20 -20.50
CA SER A 244 36.15 18.65 -19.16
C SER A 244 36.96 17.37 -18.91
N PRO A 245 37.57 17.14 -17.74
CA PRO A 245 37.84 15.79 -17.28
C PRO A 245 36.56 15.22 -16.66
N ALA A 246 36.03 14.23 -17.37
CA ALA A 246 34.96 13.37 -16.94
C ALA A 246 35.38 12.44 -15.77
N ARG A 247 34.32 11.89 -15.17
CA ARG A 247 34.20 10.69 -14.35
C ARG A 247 35.09 9.50 -14.85
N PRO A 248 35.47 8.54 -13.96
CA PRO A 248 36.29 7.36 -14.29
C PRO A 248 35.61 6.37 -15.28
N PRO A 249 36.40 5.43 -15.87
CA PRO A 249 36.12 4.85 -17.18
C PRO A 249 35.20 3.63 -17.12
N GLU A 250 34.34 3.49 -18.12
CA GLU A 250 33.67 2.23 -18.43
C GLU A 250 33.63 2.03 -19.95
N VAL A 251 34.58 1.22 -20.41
CA VAL A 251 34.64 0.32 -21.59
C VAL A 251 33.68 0.62 -22.76
N GLU A 252 34.24 1.04 -23.90
CA GLU A 252 33.60 0.99 -25.22
C GLU A 252 33.57 -0.46 -25.78
N PRO A 253 32.63 -0.75 -26.71
CA PRO A 253 33.07 -0.62 -28.11
C PRO A 253 32.10 0.20 -28.98
N ASP A 254 32.75 1.05 -29.78
CA ASP A 254 32.63 1.21 -31.22
C ASP A 254 31.33 1.80 -31.81
N GLY A 255 31.52 2.99 -32.40
CA GLY A 255 30.92 3.31 -33.69
C GLY A 255 29.81 4.36 -33.70
N GLY A 256 30.18 5.59 -34.09
CA GLY A 256 29.35 6.35 -35.03
C GLY A 256 28.78 7.68 -34.55
N GLU A 257 29.39 8.75 -35.06
CA GLU A 257 28.79 10.03 -35.47
C GLU A 257 28.16 10.95 -34.39
N GLY A 258 28.83 12.08 -34.16
CA GLY A 258 28.26 13.21 -33.43
C GLY A 258 27.13 13.91 -34.20
N PRO A 259 26.39 14.79 -33.50
CA PRO A 259 26.34 16.17 -33.96
C PRO A 259 26.39 17.22 -32.83
N THR A 260 27.10 18.32 -33.14
CA THR A 260 27.03 19.73 -32.66
C THR A 260 26.47 20.12 -31.27
N PRO A 261 27.13 21.07 -30.56
CA PRO A 261 26.71 21.54 -29.24
C PRO A 261 25.55 22.55 -29.33
N VAL A 262 24.48 22.29 -28.56
CA VAL A 262 23.37 23.23 -28.35
C VAL A 262 23.72 24.15 -27.19
N VAL A 263 23.71 25.46 -27.44
CA VAL A 263 23.94 26.52 -26.45
C VAL A 263 22.88 26.44 -25.35
N SER A 264 23.28 26.13 -24.11
CA SER A 264 22.37 26.03 -22.97
C SER A 264 21.92 27.43 -22.49
N ARG A 265 20.68 27.80 -22.80
CA ARG A 265 20.01 29.00 -22.25
C ARG A 265 19.75 28.81 -20.75
N PRO A 266 19.84 29.86 -19.90
CA PRO A 266 19.50 29.76 -18.48
C PRO A 266 18.06 29.26 -18.27
N PRO A 267 17.79 28.42 -17.25
CA PRO A 267 16.47 27.87 -17.01
C PRO A 267 15.45 28.96 -16.66
N LEU A 268 14.24 28.88 -17.22
CA LEU A 268 13.14 29.78 -16.87
C LEU A 268 12.89 29.81 -15.35
N PRO A 269 12.41 30.93 -14.76
CA PRO A 269 11.83 30.95 -13.41
C PRO A 269 10.61 30.03 -13.30
N ILE A 270 10.29 29.53 -12.09
CA ILE A 270 9.25 28.51 -11.91
C ILE A 270 7.84 29.07 -12.13
N GLU A 271 7.62 30.33 -11.80
CA GLU A 271 6.37 31.07 -11.99
C GLU A 271 6.07 31.28 -13.47
N GLU A 272 7.09 31.68 -14.24
CA GLU A 272 6.97 31.89 -15.67
C GLU A 272 6.76 30.57 -16.41
N PHE A 273 7.46 29.52 -16.00
CA PHE A 273 7.22 28.16 -16.47
C PHE A 273 5.77 27.73 -16.23
N ALA A 274 5.27 27.86 -15.00
CA ALA A 274 3.92 27.48 -14.64
C ALA A 274 2.86 28.23 -15.44
N ARG A 275 3.03 29.55 -15.59
CA ARG A 275 2.14 30.42 -16.36
C ARG A 275 2.06 29.98 -17.83
N ARG A 276 3.20 29.72 -18.48
CA ARG A 276 3.24 29.28 -19.89
C ARG A 276 2.65 27.89 -20.08
N VAL A 277 2.91 26.97 -19.16
CA VAL A 277 2.31 25.63 -19.16
C VAL A 277 0.79 25.71 -19.03
N LEU A 278 0.27 26.53 -18.12
CA LEU A 278 -1.18 26.69 -17.94
C LEU A 278 -1.82 27.31 -19.18
N GLN A 279 -1.17 28.29 -19.79
CA GLN A 279 -1.65 28.91 -21.03
C GLN A 279 -1.68 27.88 -22.17
N ALA A 280 -0.60 27.11 -22.36
CA ALA A 280 -0.56 26.04 -23.35
C ALA A 280 -1.62 24.95 -23.09
N ALA A 281 -1.93 24.64 -21.83
CA ALA A 281 -3.03 23.74 -21.49
C ALA A 281 -4.40 24.31 -21.90
N ARG A 282 -4.63 25.61 -21.69
CA ARG A 282 -5.88 26.27 -22.10
C ARG A 282 -6.06 26.33 -23.61
N ASP A 283 -4.96 26.55 -24.34
CA ASP A 283 -4.97 26.68 -25.80
C ASP A 283 -4.84 25.33 -26.52
N CYS A 284 -4.61 24.23 -25.79
CA CYS A 284 -4.43 22.91 -26.39
C CYS A 284 -5.75 22.41 -27.00
N PRO A 285 -5.77 22.09 -28.31
CA PRO A 285 -6.96 21.59 -29.00
C PRO A 285 -7.17 20.07 -28.81
N THR A 286 -6.17 19.36 -28.28
CA THR A 286 -6.15 17.88 -28.18
C THR A 286 -5.85 17.43 -26.75
N GLY A 287 -6.07 16.14 -26.45
CA GLY A 287 -5.73 15.57 -25.14
C GLY A 287 -6.60 16.06 -23.98
N ARG A 288 -7.80 16.59 -24.26
CA ARG A 288 -8.77 17.00 -23.24
C ARG A 288 -9.50 15.80 -22.68
N PHE A 289 -9.68 15.79 -21.36
CA PHE A 289 -10.49 14.79 -20.66
C PHE A 289 -11.53 15.50 -19.81
N GLY A 290 -12.75 15.63 -20.34
CA GLY A 290 -13.77 16.53 -19.80
C GLY A 290 -13.45 18.00 -20.10
N GLU A 291 -14.13 18.91 -19.40
CA GLU A 291 -14.06 20.35 -19.70
C GLU A 291 -12.83 21.05 -19.10
N HIS A 292 -12.23 20.50 -18.04
CA HIS A 292 -11.25 21.21 -17.21
C HIS A 292 -9.90 20.50 -17.06
N LYS A 293 -9.60 19.49 -17.87
CA LYS A 293 -8.36 18.71 -17.74
C LYS A 293 -7.73 18.43 -19.09
N VAL A 294 -6.40 18.55 -19.14
CA VAL A 294 -5.61 18.26 -20.34
C VAL A 294 -4.44 17.36 -19.98
N PHE A 295 -4.19 16.33 -20.80
CA PHE A 295 -3.06 15.43 -20.64
C PHE A 295 -1.73 16.19 -20.75
N ILE A 296 -0.81 15.90 -19.82
CA ILE A 296 0.52 16.54 -19.76
C ILE A 296 1.30 16.32 -21.06
N ALA A 297 1.20 15.14 -21.67
CA ALA A 297 1.85 14.83 -22.95
C ALA A 297 1.43 15.80 -24.07
N HIS A 298 0.14 16.16 -24.14
CA HIS A 298 -0.36 17.08 -25.17
C HIS A 298 0.11 18.51 -24.93
N VAL A 299 0.13 18.96 -23.68
CA VAL A 299 0.66 20.28 -23.33
C VAL A 299 2.15 20.38 -23.68
N ARG A 300 2.93 19.33 -23.42
CA ARG A 300 4.35 19.29 -23.80
C ARG A 300 4.54 19.35 -25.32
N ARG A 301 3.75 18.59 -26.09
CA ARG A 301 3.79 18.64 -27.57
C ARG A 301 3.43 20.03 -28.09
N ALA A 302 2.45 20.71 -27.47
CA ALA A 302 2.07 22.07 -27.83
C ALA A 302 3.17 23.10 -27.52
N LEU A 303 3.98 22.86 -26.48
CA LEU A 303 5.11 23.70 -26.11
C LEU A 303 6.40 23.38 -26.89
N ALA A 304 6.43 22.34 -27.73
CA ALA A 304 7.64 21.92 -28.43
C ALA A 304 8.20 22.99 -29.38
N SER A 305 7.35 23.90 -29.88
CA SER A 305 7.77 25.04 -30.71
C SER A 305 8.22 26.26 -29.92
N ASP A 306 8.02 26.32 -28.59
CA ASP A 306 8.50 27.43 -27.76
C ASP A 306 10.02 27.27 -27.53
N PRO A 307 10.87 28.25 -27.92
CA PRO A 307 12.32 28.17 -27.75
C PRO A 307 12.80 27.92 -26.31
N ASP A 308 12.01 28.30 -25.30
CA ASP A 308 12.37 28.08 -23.89
C ASP A 308 12.06 26.64 -23.41
N PHE A 309 11.30 25.88 -24.20
CA PHE A 309 10.96 24.47 -23.95
C PHE A 309 11.59 23.54 -25.00
N ASN A 310 11.90 24.06 -26.19
CA ASN A 310 12.57 23.37 -27.28
C ASN A 310 14.04 23.12 -26.89
N GLY A 311 14.32 21.88 -26.44
CA GLY A 311 15.60 21.49 -25.84
C GLY A 311 15.49 21.05 -24.39
N MET A 312 14.34 21.23 -23.74
CA MET A 312 14.09 20.69 -22.41
C MET A 312 13.76 19.19 -22.48
N ASP A 313 14.57 18.36 -21.81
CA ASP A 313 14.31 16.92 -21.72
C ASP A 313 13.01 16.62 -20.95
N ASP A 314 12.42 15.45 -21.23
CA ASP A 314 11.13 15.04 -20.61
C ASP A 314 11.22 15.03 -19.08
N GLY A 315 12.31 14.49 -18.55
CA GLY A 315 12.54 14.40 -17.12
C GLY A 315 12.57 15.79 -16.47
N THR A 316 13.29 16.74 -17.07
CA THR A 316 13.35 18.12 -16.57
C THR A 316 11.99 18.80 -16.63
N PHE A 317 11.25 18.65 -17.74
CA PHE A 317 9.91 19.21 -17.86
C PHE A 317 8.97 18.67 -16.77
N LYS A 318 8.96 17.34 -16.55
CA LYS A 318 8.13 16.68 -15.53
C LYS A 318 8.53 17.03 -14.11
N ARG A 319 9.84 17.13 -13.80
CA ARG A 319 10.32 17.61 -12.49
C ARG A 319 9.86 19.04 -12.23
N ARG A 320 9.92 19.92 -13.23
CA ARG A 320 9.48 21.32 -13.12
C ARG A 320 7.96 21.43 -12.95
N LEU A 321 7.17 20.61 -13.64
CA LEU A 321 5.72 20.49 -13.41
C LEU A 321 5.42 20.13 -11.95
N ALA A 322 6.12 19.14 -11.40
CA ALA A 322 5.92 18.72 -10.03
C ALA A 322 6.31 19.79 -9.01
N GLN A 323 7.40 20.54 -9.27
CA GLN A 323 7.80 21.70 -8.46
C GLN A 323 6.73 22.82 -8.50
N ALA A 324 6.21 23.14 -9.69
CA ALA A 324 5.15 24.14 -9.84
C ALA A 324 3.85 23.73 -9.13
N ASN A 325 3.50 22.44 -9.17
CA ASN A 325 2.36 21.90 -8.42
C ASN A 325 2.55 22.00 -6.91
N ASN A 326 3.75 21.66 -6.41
CA ASN A 326 4.07 21.78 -4.99
C ASN A 326 4.02 23.24 -4.50
N ALA A 327 4.44 24.18 -5.34
CA ALA A 327 4.35 25.61 -5.11
C ALA A 327 2.92 26.19 -5.29
N ARG A 328 1.92 25.35 -5.63
CA ARG A 328 0.52 25.74 -5.92
C ARG A 328 0.38 26.73 -7.09
N LEU A 329 1.32 26.71 -8.02
CA LEU A 329 1.29 27.49 -9.25
C LEU A 329 0.57 26.74 -10.39
N LEU A 330 0.48 25.41 -10.29
CA LEU A 330 -0.31 24.53 -11.13
C LEU A 330 -1.10 23.55 -10.25
N ASP A 331 -2.21 23.03 -10.78
CA ASP A 331 -2.95 21.93 -10.17
C ASP A 331 -2.85 20.69 -11.06
N LEU A 332 -2.13 19.68 -10.58
CA LEU A 332 -1.97 18.41 -11.28
C LEU A 332 -2.89 17.35 -10.68
N THR A 333 -3.58 16.62 -11.56
CA THR A 333 -4.52 15.57 -11.14
C THR A 333 -4.17 14.21 -11.75
N ARG A 334 -4.60 13.15 -11.08
CA ARG A 334 -4.37 11.75 -11.50
C ARG A 334 -5.48 11.27 -12.43
N ALA A 335 -5.16 10.30 -13.27
CA ALA A 335 -6.13 9.49 -13.99
C ALA A 335 -6.73 8.41 -13.08
N ASP A 336 -7.99 8.60 -12.67
CA ASP A 336 -8.71 7.61 -11.85
C ASP A 336 -9.53 6.60 -12.70
N LEU A 337 -9.69 6.84 -14.02
CA LEU A 337 -10.42 5.99 -14.97
C LEU A 337 -9.55 5.60 -16.18
N VAL A 338 -8.35 5.09 -15.91
CA VAL A 338 -7.36 4.68 -16.94
C VAL A 338 -7.93 3.78 -18.05
N PRO A 339 -8.83 2.81 -17.79
CA PRO A 339 -9.37 1.94 -18.85
C PRO A 339 -10.23 2.66 -19.90
N ALA A 340 -10.69 3.88 -19.62
CA ALA A 340 -11.50 4.69 -20.53
C ALA A 340 -10.68 5.74 -21.31
N MET A 341 -9.34 5.69 -21.20
CA MET A 341 -8.41 6.67 -21.77
C MET A 341 -7.44 6.01 -22.75
N ASP A 342 -6.83 6.80 -23.65
CA ASP A 342 -5.74 6.29 -24.49
C ASP A 342 -4.55 5.88 -23.61
N PRO A 343 -4.14 4.59 -23.61
CA PRO A 343 -3.03 4.11 -22.80
C PRO A 343 -1.70 4.82 -23.09
N ARG A 344 -1.51 5.33 -24.31
CA ARG A 344 -0.30 6.05 -24.69
C ARG A 344 -0.26 7.41 -24.02
N ASP A 345 -1.35 8.17 -24.03
CA ASP A 345 -1.39 9.49 -23.41
C ASP A 345 -1.29 9.41 -21.89
N VAL A 346 -1.81 8.35 -21.28
CA VAL A 346 -1.62 8.07 -19.84
C VAL A 346 -0.14 7.86 -19.53
N ARG A 347 0.53 6.92 -20.22
CA ARG A 347 1.96 6.64 -19.98
C ARG A 347 2.86 7.84 -20.25
N GLU A 348 2.64 8.55 -21.36
CA GLU A 348 3.48 9.69 -21.72
C GLU A 348 3.26 10.88 -20.77
N SER A 349 2.07 11.02 -20.21
CA SER A 349 1.72 12.08 -19.26
C SER A 349 2.14 11.78 -17.81
N GLU A 350 2.68 10.60 -17.53
CA GLU A 350 2.99 10.17 -16.18
C GLU A 350 4.09 11.05 -15.56
N VAL A 351 3.74 11.74 -14.47
CA VAL A 351 4.65 12.53 -13.65
C VAL A 351 4.65 11.97 -12.24
N GLU A 352 5.77 11.38 -11.84
CA GLU A 352 5.99 10.88 -10.49
C GLU A 352 6.64 11.93 -9.60
N TYR A 353 6.05 12.18 -8.43
CA TYR A 353 6.65 13.07 -7.43
C TYR A 353 6.20 12.72 -6.01
N TYR A 354 7.17 12.46 -5.13
CA TYR A 354 6.95 12.04 -3.74
C TYR A 354 5.91 10.92 -3.57
N GLY A 355 5.91 9.93 -4.47
CA GLY A 355 5.00 8.78 -4.42
C GLY A 355 3.58 9.07 -4.91
N ALA A 356 3.32 10.25 -5.47
CA ALA A 356 2.11 10.56 -6.21
C ALA A 356 2.38 10.55 -7.73
N THR A 357 1.38 10.12 -8.50
CA THR A 357 1.44 10.06 -9.96
C THR A 357 0.38 10.95 -10.55
N PHE A 358 0.79 11.90 -11.39
CA PHE A 358 -0.07 12.87 -12.05
C PHE A 358 -0.09 12.63 -13.57
N HIS A 359 -1.21 12.99 -14.20
CA HIS A 359 -1.42 12.76 -15.64
C HIS A 359 -2.03 13.98 -16.34
N PHE A 360 -2.73 14.84 -15.59
CA PHE A 360 -3.43 15.99 -16.13
C PHE A 360 -2.98 17.29 -15.48
N ILE A 361 -3.05 18.36 -16.25
CA ILE A 361 -3.10 19.74 -15.75
C ILE A 361 -4.57 20.15 -15.70
N ARG A 362 -5.02 20.68 -14.55
CA ARG A 362 -6.34 21.27 -14.39
C ARG A 362 -6.29 22.74 -14.82
N ILE A 363 -7.26 23.17 -15.63
CA ILE A 363 -7.38 24.55 -16.17
C ILE A 363 -8.39 25.41 -15.44
#